data_AF-A0A3C0R5H3-F1
#
_entry.id   AF-A0A3C0R5H3-F1
#
_cell.length_a   1.000
_cell.length_b   1.000
_cell.length_c   1.000
_cell.angle_alpha   90.00
_cell.angle_beta   90.00
_cell.angle_gamma   90.00
#
_symmetry.space_group_name_H-M   'P 1'
#
loop_
_entity.id
_entity.type
_entity.pdbx_description
1 polymer ?
#
loop_
_entity_poly.entity_id
_entity_poly.type
_entity_poly.pdbx_seq_one_letter_code
_entity_poly.pdbx_strand_id
1 'polypeptide(L)'
;MIAELIRPSLLEFIKKRMPEWDGKGFICFDDLGEFRKDYVKEVLQDEIGELSALDHEVIESLQQHEILSSDISKQFETKLTFGERLSDRIASFGGSWKFLITFFSILVVWIIINGVLLMIHAFDPYPFILLNLILSCLAAVQAPVIMMSQNRVEARDRLRAENDYKVNLKAEL
;
A
#
# COMPACT_ATOMS: atom_id res chain seq x y z
N MET A 1 -21.78 -29.81 5.46
CA MET A 1 -21.30 -29.23 6.75
C MET A 1 -22.35 -29.49 7.83
N ILE A 2 -21.93 -29.84 9.06
CA ILE A 2 -22.85 -30.02 10.18
C ILE A 2 -23.32 -28.65 10.65
N ALA A 3 -24.63 -28.47 10.84
CA ALA A 3 -25.23 -27.19 11.25
C ALA A 3 -24.61 -26.60 12.53
N GLU A 4 -24.18 -27.43 13.49
CA GLU A 4 -23.55 -27.02 14.75
C GLU A 4 -22.18 -26.34 14.59
N LEU A 5 -21.51 -26.51 13.45
CA LEU A 5 -20.23 -25.86 13.15
C LEU A 5 -20.40 -24.48 12.47
N ILE A 6 -21.64 -24.10 12.15
CA ILE A 6 -21.97 -22.82 11.52
C ILE A 6 -22.08 -21.74 12.59
N ARG A 7 -21.59 -20.53 12.28
CA ARG A 7 -21.71 -19.37 13.16
C ARG A 7 -23.18 -19.11 13.55
N PRO A 8 -23.50 -18.80 14.81
CA PRO A 8 -24.88 -18.67 15.28
C PRO A 8 -25.72 -17.65 14.50
N SER A 9 -25.13 -16.49 14.17
CA SER A 9 -25.80 -15.42 13.43
C SER A 9 -26.23 -15.84 12.02
N LEU A 10 -25.36 -16.56 11.30
CA LEU A 10 -25.67 -17.14 10.00
C LEU A 10 -26.73 -18.23 10.11
N LEU A 11 -26.73 -19.02 11.18
CA LEU A 11 -27.72 -20.07 11.41
C LEU A 11 -29.12 -19.47 11.64
N GLU A 12 -29.23 -18.38 12.39
CA GLU A 12 -30.49 -17.64 12.54
C GLU A 12 -30.98 -17.06 11.20
N PHE A 13 -30.06 -16.53 10.38
CA PHE A 13 -30.38 -16.05 9.04
C PHE A 13 -30.95 -17.16 8.14
N ILE A 14 -30.31 -18.34 8.13
CA ILE A 14 -30.76 -19.49 7.36
C ILE A 14 -32.15 -19.94 7.84
N LYS A 15 -32.40 -19.99 9.15
CA LYS A 15 -33.72 -20.32 9.72
C LYS A 15 -34.82 -19.32 9.33
N LYS A 16 -34.49 -18.02 9.31
CA LYS A 16 -35.41 -16.96 8.86
C LYS A 16 -35.79 -17.14 7.38
N ARG A 17 -34.85 -17.59 6.54
CA ARG A 17 -35.07 -17.80 5.10
C ARG A 17 -35.74 -19.15 4.79
N MET A 18 -35.47 -20.18 5.59
CA MET A 18 -36.02 -21.53 5.47
C MET A 18 -36.71 -21.96 6.78
N PRO A 19 -37.96 -21.54 7.02
CA PRO A 19 -38.69 -21.86 8.26
C PRO A 19 -39.03 -23.36 8.42
N GLU A 20 -39.00 -24.13 7.32
CA GLU A 20 -39.18 -25.59 7.31
C GLU A 20 -37.95 -26.35 7.83
N TRP A 21 -36.80 -25.68 7.96
CA TRP A 21 -35.56 -26.29 8.43
C TRP A 21 -35.43 -26.16 9.95
N ASP A 22 -35.32 -27.30 10.63
CA ASP A 22 -35.24 -27.42 12.10
C ASP A 22 -33.88 -26.94 12.68
N GLY A 23 -32.96 -26.51 11.83
CA GLY A 23 -31.60 -26.10 12.21
C GLY A 23 -30.71 -27.27 12.63
N LYS A 24 -31.14 -28.51 12.39
CA LYS A 24 -30.42 -29.74 12.75
C LYS A 24 -30.29 -30.60 11.51
N GLY A 25 -29.09 -30.64 10.95
CA GLY A 25 -28.83 -31.47 9.77
C GLY A 25 -27.55 -31.07 9.05
N PHE A 26 -27.48 -31.50 7.79
CA PHE A 26 -26.36 -31.21 6.90
C PHE A 26 -26.81 -30.21 5.84
N ILE A 27 -26.02 -29.15 5.65
CA ILE A 27 -26.13 -28.24 4.50
C ILE A 27 -24.98 -28.56 3.55
N CYS A 28 -25.22 -28.59 2.24
CA CYS A 28 -24.13 -28.80 1.28
C CYS A 28 -23.20 -27.56 1.23
N PHE A 29 -21.98 -27.72 0.71
CA PHE A 29 -21.03 -26.60 0.69
C PHE A 29 -21.46 -25.48 -0.25
N ASP A 30 -22.10 -25.82 -1.38
CA ASP A 30 -22.57 -24.84 -2.36
C ASP A 30 -23.72 -24.01 -1.81
N ASP A 31 -24.75 -24.65 -1.24
CA ASP A 31 -25.88 -23.97 -0.60
C ASP A 31 -25.41 -23.08 0.57
N LEU A 32 -24.46 -23.57 1.37
CA LEU A 32 -23.90 -22.77 2.46
C LEU A 32 -23.12 -21.55 1.92
N GLY A 33 -22.44 -21.70 0.78
CA GLY A 33 -21.79 -20.60 0.09
C GLY A 33 -22.78 -19.52 -0.34
N GLU A 34 -23.93 -19.92 -0.88
CA GLU A 34 -25.01 -19.00 -1.27
C GLU A 34 -25.59 -18.29 -0.04
N PHE A 35 -25.92 -19.02 1.03
CA PHE A 35 -26.45 -18.41 2.26
C PHE A 35 -25.46 -17.46 2.93
N ARG A 36 -24.16 -17.78 2.91
CA ARG A 36 -23.11 -16.86 3.40
C ARG A 36 -23.09 -15.59 2.59
N LYS A 37 -23.12 -15.69 1.26
CA LYS A 37 -23.14 -14.54 0.35
C LYS A 37 -24.33 -13.63 0.62
N ASP A 38 -25.53 -14.19 0.71
CA ASP A 38 -26.76 -13.45 0.97
C ASP A 38 -26.75 -12.80 2.37
N TYR A 39 -26.32 -13.54 3.40
CA TYR A 39 -26.20 -13.02 4.75
C TYR A 39 -25.27 -11.80 4.81
N VAL A 40 -24.08 -11.92 4.23
CA VAL A 40 -23.07 -10.86 4.23
C VAL A 40 -23.55 -9.65 3.48
N LYS A 41 -24.21 -9.85 2.33
CA LYS A 41 -24.79 -8.78 1.55
C LYS A 41 -25.87 -8.02 2.32
N GLU A 42 -26.78 -8.72 3.01
CA GLU A 42 -27.84 -8.10 3.82
C GLU A 42 -27.24 -7.32 5.00
N VAL A 43 -26.29 -7.90 5.73
CA VAL A 43 -25.61 -7.22 6.85
C VAL A 43 -24.89 -5.96 6.41
N LEU A 44 -24.11 -6.02 5.32
CA LEU A 44 -23.41 -4.84 4.81
C LEU A 44 -24.39 -3.78 4.31
N GLN A 45 -25.43 -4.18 3.58
CA GLN A 45 -26.43 -3.22 3.10
C GLN A 45 -27.18 -2.53 4.25
N ASP A 46 -27.41 -3.23 5.36
CA ASP A 46 -28.03 -2.67 6.56
C ASP A 46 -27.10 -1.70 7.32
N GLU A 47 -25.78 -1.98 7.38
CA GLU A 47 -24.82 -1.14 8.11
C GLU A 47 -24.33 0.09 7.34
N ILE A 48 -23.99 -0.07 6.05
CA ILE A 48 -23.36 0.97 5.21
C ILE A 48 -24.29 1.54 4.14
N GLY A 49 -25.46 0.94 3.92
CA GLY A 49 -26.43 1.38 2.91
C GLY A 49 -26.05 0.94 1.50
N GLU A 50 -25.24 1.73 0.80
CA GLU A 50 -24.83 1.44 -0.59
C GLU A 50 -23.51 0.67 -0.63
N LEU A 51 -23.49 -0.47 -1.32
CA LEU A 51 -22.32 -1.34 -1.42
C LEU A 51 -21.27 -0.75 -2.37
N SER A 52 -20.02 -0.71 -1.92
CA SER A 52 -18.87 -0.36 -2.74
C SER A 52 -18.48 -1.49 -3.69
N ALA A 53 -17.70 -1.17 -4.72
CA ALA A 53 -17.10 -2.17 -5.61
C ALA A 53 -16.25 -3.19 -4.83
N LEU A 54 -15.59 -2.75 -3.74
CA LEU A 54 -14.76 -3.61 -2.90
C LEU A 54 -15.60 -4.62 -2.11
N ASP A 55 -16.79 -4.21 -1.66
CA ASP A 55 -17.73 -5.08 -0.94
C ASP A 55 -18.26 -6.18 -1.85
N HIS A 56 -18.65 -5.82 -3.08
CA HIS A 56 -19.07 -6.76 -4.09
C HIS A 56 -17.98 -7.81 -4.39
N GLU A 57 -16.73 -7.39 -4.49
CA GLU A 57 -15.60 -8.30 -4.70
C GLU A 57 -15.43 -9.29 -3.53
N VAL A 58 -15.58 -8.81 -2.28
CA VAL A 58 -15.52 -9.68 -1.11
C VAL A 58 -16.67 -10.68 -1.11
N ILE A 59 -17.90 -10.21 -1.32
CA ILE A 59 -19.13 -11.03 -1.37
C ILE A 59 -19.00 -12.13 -2.43
N GLU A 60 -18.49 -11.82 -3.63
CA GLU A 60 -18.25 -12.83 -4.67
C GLU A 60 -17.16 -13.84 -4.27
N SER A 61 -16.07 -13.37 -3.67
CA SER A 61 -14.95 -14.24 -3.27
C SER A 61 -15.31 -15.23 -2.15
N LEU A 62 -16.40 -15.00 -1.40
CA LEU A 62 -16.86 -15.92 -0.35
C LEU A 62 -17.36 -17.27 -0.91
N GLN A 63 -17.87 -17.29 -2.15
CA GLN A 63 -18.28 -18.54 -2.80
C GLN A 63 -17.08 -19.41 -3.18
N GLN A 64 -15.95 -18.80 -3.54
CA GLN A 64 -14.84 -19.53 -4.18
C GLN A 64 -13.82 -20.14 -3.19
N HIS A 65 -13.99 -19.98 -1.87
CA HIS A 65 -13.02 -20.48 -0.87
C HIS A 65 -11.54 -20.16 -1.20
N GLU A 66 -11.28 -19.06 -1.91
CA GLU A 66 -9.91 -18.69 -2.26
C GLU A 66 -9.20 -18.13 -1.03
N ILE A 67 -8.14 -18.85 -0.63
CA ILE A 67 -7.16 -18.39 0.35
C ILE A 67 -6.37 -17.25 -0.30
N LEU A 68 -6.93 -16.04 -0.24
CA LEU A 68 -6.35 -14.80 -0.79
C LEU A 68 -5.18 -14.27 0.06
N SER A 69 -4.43 -15.12 0.75
CA SER A 69 -3.34 -14.68 1.62
C SER A 69 -1.98 -14.62 0.93
N SER A 70 -1.90 -14.80 -0.40
CA SER A 70 -0.61 -14.88 -1.08
C SER A 70 -0.18 -13.59 -1.80
N ASP A 71 0.69 -12.86 -1.10
CA ASP A 71 1.89 -12.25 -1.68
C ASP A 71 1.72 -11.03 -2.60
N ILE A 72 0.81 -10.10 -2.26
CA ILE A 72 0.75 -8.75 -2.89
C ILE A 72 2.15 -8.10 -2.94
N SER A 73 2.93 -8.24 -1.86
CA SER A 73 4.29 -7.68 -1.82
C SER A 73 5.24 -8.30 -2.86
N LYS A 74 5.13 -9.60 -3.18
CA LYS A 74 5.95 -10.23 -4.23
C LYS A 74 5.49 -9.86 -5.64
N GLN A 75 4.19 -9.66 -5.86
CA GLN A 75 3.69 -9.15 -7.14
C GLN A 75 4.25 -7.75 -7.46
N PHE A 76 4.45 -6.90 -6.45
CA PHE A 76 4.99 -5.55 -6.60
C PHE A 76 6.48 -5.51 -6.94
N GLU A 77 7.31 -6.27 -6.22
CA GLU A 77 8.76 -6.33 -6.44
C GLU A 77 9.13 -6.78 -7.87
N THR A 78 8.32 -7.67 -8.44
CA THR A 78 8.60 -8.29 -9.75
C THR A 78 8.36 -7.33 -10.93
N LYS A 79 7.65 -6.21 -10.75
CA LYS A 79 7.28 -5.29 -11.83
C LYS A 79 8.11 -4.00 -11.92
N LEU A 80 9.05 -3.76 -11.00
CA LEU A 80 9.80 -2.50 -10.97
C LEU A 80 10.77 -2.37 -12.16
N THR A 81 10.60 -1.31 -12.94
CA THR A 81 11.53 -0.90 -14.00
C THR A 81 12.87 -0.41 -13.43
N PHE A 82 13.89 -0.33 -14.28
CA PHE A 82 15.22 0.14 -13.86
C PHE A 82 15.18 1.56 -13.29
N GLY A 83 14.42 2.47 -13.92
CA GLY A 83 14.27 3.85 -13.46
C GLY A 83 13.60 3.94 -12.10
N GLU A 84 12.56 3.14 -11.88
CA GLU A 84 11.87 3.08 -10.59
C GLU A 84 12.78 2.58 -9.46
N ARG A 85 13.60 1.55 -9.72
CA ARG A 85 14.58 1.04 -8.75
C ARG A 85 15.64 2.07 -8.40
N LEU A 86 16.08 2.85 -9.39
CA LEU A 86 17.05 3.92 -9.18
C LEU A 86 16.45 5.06 -8.35
N SER A 87 15.23 5.50 -8.67
CA SER A 87 14.54 6.57 -7.92
C SER A 87 14.36 6.23 -6.45
N ASP A 88 13.98 4.99 -6.10
CA ASP A 88 13.86 4.59 -4.69
C ASP A 88 15.21 4.55 -3.96
N ARG A 89 16.26 4.12 -4.66
CA ARG A 89 17.61 4.17 -4.09
C ARG A 89 18.07 5.61 -3.86
N ILE A 90 17.80 6.52 -4.79
CA ILE A 90 18.13 7.94 -4.65
C ILE A 90 17.30 8.58 -3.52
N ALA A 91 16.00 8.30 -3.45
CA ALA A 91 15.12 8.84 -2.40
C ALA A 91 15.51 8.34 -1.01
N SER A 92 15.77 7.05 -0.86
CA SER A 92 16.21 6.46 0.42
C SER A 92 17.61 6.92 0.85
N PHE A 93 18.53 7.10 -0.10
CA PHE A 93 19.86 7.63 0.18
C PHE A 93 19.82 9.13 0.54
N GLY A 94 19.08 9.92 -0.23
CA GLY A 94 18.92 11.37 -0.03
C GLY A 94 18.20 11.72 1.28
N GLY A 95 17.35 10.84 1.80
CA GLY A 95 16.66 11.01 3.09
C GLY A 95 17.49 10.66 4.32
N SER A 96 18.74 10.22 4.17
CA SER A 96 19.58 9.79 5.30
C SER A 96 20.28 10.96 5.99
N TRP A 97 20.23 10.99 7.34
CA TRP A 97 20.99 11.94 8.16
C TRP A 97 22.50 11.94 7.87
N LYS A 98 23.07 10.76 7.55
CA LYS A 98 24.49 10.64 7.21
C LYS A 98 24.82 11.32 5.89
N PHE A 99 23.92 11.23 4.91
CA PHE A 99 24.09 11.88 3.60
C PHE A 99 24.06 13.40 3.77
N LEU A 100 23.10 13.93 4.53
CA LEU A 100 22.97 15.37 4.78
C LEU A 100 24.23 15.96 5.42
N ILE A 101 24.75 15.31 6.47
CA ILE A 101 25.97 15.76 7.16
C ILE A 101 27.19 15.70 6.23
N THR A 102 27.34 14.63 5.45
CA THR A 102 28.46 14.47 4.51
C THR A 102 28.39 15.51 3.39
N PHE A 103 27.21 15.71 2.82
CA PHE A 103 26.96 16.70 1.77
C PHE A 103 27.26 18.13 2.24
N PHE A 104 26.76 18.49 3.43
CA PHE A 104 27.06 19.79 4.05
C PHE A 104 28.56 19.98 4.30
N SER A 105 29.25 18.94 4.79
CA SER A 105 30.70 18.98 5.02
C SER A 105 31.48 19.23 3.73
N ILE A 106 31.08 18.60 2.62
CA ILE A 106 31.70 18.82 1.29
C ILE A 106 31.51 20.28 0.84
N LEU A 107 30.31 20.85 1.04
CA LEU A 107 30.05 22.26 0.71
C LEU A 107 30.94 23.21 1.52
N VAL A 108 31.07 22.97 2.83
CA VAL A 108 31.95 23.77 3.70
C VAL A 108 33.41 23.67 3.24
N VAL A 109 33.88 22.46 2.93
CA VAL A 109 35.25 22.24 2.42
C VAL A 109 35.46 22.97 1.09
N TRP A 110 34.49 22.92 0.17
CA TRP A 110 34.56 23.62 -1.11
C TRP A 110 34.67 25.14 -0.95
N ILE A 111 33.85 25.71 -0.04
CA ILE A 111 33.86 27.14 0.28
C ILE A 111 35.20 27.54 0.91
N ILE A 112 35.75 26.75 1.83
CA ILE A 112 37.05 27.04 2.46
C ILE A 112 38.18 27.00 1.42
N ILE A 113 38.20 25.97 0.56
CA ILE A 113 39.24 25.79 -0.46
C ILE A 113 39.22 26.96 -1.46
N ASN A 114 38.04 27.31 -2.00
CA ASN A 114 37.93 28.36 -3.02
C ASN A 114 37.94 29.78 -2.43
N GLY A 115 37.41 29.97 -1.23
CA GLY A 115 37.29 31.28 -0.59
C GLY A 115 38.53 31.71 0.21
N VAL A 116 39.27 30.77 0.81
CA VAL A 116 40.41 31.08 1.69
C VAL A 116 41.73 30.58 1.11
N LEU A 117 41.78 29.33 0.63
CA LEU A 117 43.04 28.68 0.24
C LEU A 117 43.52 29.10 -1.16
N LEU A 118 42.61 29.34 -2.10
CA LEU A 118 42.89 29.64 -3.50
C LEU A 118 42.55 31.09 -3.90
N MET A 119 42.59 32.05 -2.98
CA MET A 119 42.16 33.44 -3.24
C MET A 119 42.70 34.09 -4.53
N ILE A 120 43.89 33.68 -5.00
CA ILE A 120 44.56 34.25 -6.19
C ILE A 120 44.27 33.43 -7.48
N HIS A 121 43.93 32.14 -7.37
CA HIS A 121 43.64 31.22 -8.48
C HIS A 121 42.41 30.36 -8.16
N ALA A 122 41.34 30.99 -7.67
CA ALA A 122 40.14 30.28 -7.27
C ALA A 122 39.44 29.70 -8.50
N PHE A 123 39.09 28.42 -8.44
CA PHE A 123 38.34 27.75 -9.49
C PHE A 123 36.87 28.22 -9.50
N ASP A 124 36.33 28.50 -8.32
CA ASP A 124 34.98 29.04 -8.12
C ASP A 124 35.03 30.24 -7.14
N PRO A 125 35.47 31.43 -7.57
CA PRO A 125 35.56 32.60 -6.71
C PRO A 125 34.19 33.04 -6.22
N TYR A 126 34.16 33.68 -5.04
CA TYR A 126 32.94 34.31 -4.51
C TYR A 126 32.33 35.23 -5.58
N PRO A 127 31.06 35.05 -5.99
CA PRO A 127 29.92 34.45 -5.25
C PRO A 127 29.58 32.96 -5.52
N PHE A 128 30.54 32.12 -5.94
CA PHE A 128 30.37 30.67 -6.13
C PHE A 128 29.32 30.25 -7.18
N ILE A 129 29.45 30.76 -8.40
CA ILE A 129 28.49 30.50 -9.50
C ILE A 129 28.42 29.02 -9.86
N LEU A 130 29.54 28.30 -9.85
CA LEU A 130 29.58 26.90 -10.25
C LEU A 130 28.89 26.02 -9.19
N LEU A 131 29.16 26.26 -7.92
CA LEU A 131 28.47 25.58 -6.82
C LEU A 131 26.96 25.85 -6.85
N ASN A 132 26.55 27.10 -7.09
CA ASN A 132 25.14 27.46 -7.19
C ASN A 132 24.42 26.74 -8.35
N LEU A 133 25.08 26.67 -9.52
CA LEU A 133 24.54 25.97 -10.69
C LEU A 133 24.34 24.47 -10.40
N ILE A 134 25.32 23.81 -9.78
CA ILE A 134 25.23 22.39 -9.43
C ILE A 134 24.11 22.15 -8.41
N LEU A 135 24.02 22.96 -7.36
CA LEU A 135 22.97 22.85 -6.35
C LEU A 135 21.57 23.05 -6.94
N SER A 136 21.42 24.02 -7.84
CA SER A 136 20.16 24.29 -8.52
C SER A 136 19.74 23.11 -9.42
N CYS A 137 20.69 22.52 -10.16
CA CYS A 137 20.44 21.34 -10.98
C CYS A 137 20.05 20.12 -10.12
N LEU A 138 20.77 19.89 -9.00
CA LEU A 138 20.45 18.82 -8.05
C LEU A 138 19.03 18.99 -7.48
N ALA A 139 18.68 20.20 -7.02
CA ALA A 139 17.36 20.49 -6.47
C ALA A 139 16.24 20.30 -7.51
N ALA A 140 16.46 20.72 -8.76
CA ALA A 140 15.50 20.56 -9.85
C ALA A 140 15.17 19.08 -10.15
N VAL A 141 16.18 18.20 -10.09
CA VAL A 141 16.00 16.75 -10.30
C VAL A 141 15.42 16.07 -9.05
N GLN A 142 15.66 16.62 -7.87
CA GLN A 142 15.24 16.03 -6.60
C GLN A 142 13.71 15.97 -6.45
N ALA A 143 12.99 17.05 -6.81
CA ALA A 143 11.54 17.10 -6.61
C ALA A 143 10.76 16.03 -7.41
N PRO A 144 11.03 15.80 -8.71
CA PRO A 144 10.41 14.70 -9.46
C PRO A 144 10.76 13.31 -8.92
N VAL A 145 12.01 13.09 -8.49
CA VAL A 145 12.43 11.79 -7.94
C VAL A 145 11.69 11.49 -6.63
N ILE A 146 11.57 12.49 -5.75
CA ILE A 146 10.78 12.37 -4.52
C ILE A 146 9.31 12.09 -4.85
N MET A 147 8.71 12.85 -5.77
CA MET A 147 7.31 12.66 -6.17
C MET A 147 7.06 11.27 -6.78
N MET A 148 7.99 10.77 -7.61
CA MET A 148 7.89 9.41 -8.18
C MET A 148 7.97 8.33 -7.09
N SER A 149 8.82 8.51 -6.07
CA SER A 149 8.90 7.59 -4.94
C SER A 149 7.65 7.66 -4.05
N GLN A 150 7.13 8.88 -3.81
CA GLN A 150 5.88 9.11 -3.07
C GLN A 150 4.67 8.46 -3.75
N ASN A 151 4.45 8.73 -5.05
CA ASN A 151 3.35 8.14 -5.83
C ASN A 151 3.37 6.60 -5.75
N ARG A 152 4.57 5.99 -5.71
CA ARG A 152 4.72 4.54 -5.57
C ARG A 152 4.37 4.03 -4.17
N VAL A 153 4.79 4.74 -3.13
CA VAL A 153 4.43 4.41 -1.75
C VAL A 153 2.92 4.51 -1.56
N GLU A 154 2.28 5.57 -2.06
CA GLU A 154 0.82 5.75 -2.01
C GLU A 154 0.07 4.64 -2.75
N ALA A 155 0.52 4.24 -3.93
CA ALA A 155 -0.09 3.15 -4.67
C ALA A 155 0.00 1.81 -3.90
N ARG A 156 1.13 1.54 -3.26
CA ARG A 156 1.32 0.36 -2.41
C ARG A 156 0.43 0.41 -1.17
N ASP A 157 0.35 1.56 -0.52
CA ASP A 157 -0.42 1.74 0.71
C ASP A 157 -1.93 1.66 0.43
N ARG A 158 -2.40 2.16 -0.72
CA ARG A 158 -3.79 1.97 -1.17
C ARG A 158 -4.16 0.50 -1.29
N LEU A 159 -3.32 -0.29 -1.96
CA LEU A 159 -3.59 -1.72 -2.16
C LEU A 159 -3.47 -2.54 -0.86
N ARG A 160 -2.56 -2.14 0.04
CA ARG A 160 -2.52 -2.71 1.39
C ARG A 160 -3.81 -2.42 2.15
N ALA A 161 -4.28 -1.19 2.13
CA ALA A 161 -5.54 -0.81 2.77
C ALA A 161 -6.75 -1.58 2.20
N GLU A 162 -6.82 -1.73 0.88
CA GLU A 162 -7.86 -2.55 0.23
C GLU A 162 -7.80 -4.02 0.68
N ASN A 163 -6.60 -4.60 0.75
CA ASN A 163 -6.44 -5.98 1.19
C ASN A 163 -6.75 -6.16 2.68
N ASP A 164 -6.28 -5.25 3.54
CA ASP A 164 -6.56 -5.27 4.97
C ASP A 164 -8.06 -5.15 5.22
N TYR A 165 -8.77 -4.33 4.44
CA TYR A 165 -10.22 -4.26 4.45
C TYR A 165 -10.86 -5.62 4.10
N LYS A 166 -10.46 -6.24 2.98
CA LYS A 166 -10.98 -7.56 2.56
C LYS A 166 -10.75 -8.63 3.62
N VAL A 167 -9.58 -8.64 4.24
CA VAL A 167 -9.23 -9.61 5.29
C VAL A 167 -10.04 -9.37 6.56
N ASN A 168 -10.14 -8.11 7.00
CA ASN A 168 -10.90 -7.76 8.20
C ASN A 168 -12.39 -8.12 8.04
N LEU A 169 -12.98 -7.75 6.90
CA LEU A 169 -14.37 -8.06 6.60
C LEU A 169 -14.60 -9.58 6.61
N LYS A 170 -13.74 -10.37 5.95
CA LYS A 170 -13.84 -11.85 5.98
C LYS A 170 -13.64 -12.45 7.37
N ALA A 171 -12.87 -11.81 8.26
CA ALA A 171 -12.66 -12.30 9.63
C ALA A 171 -13.86 -11.99 10.54
N GLU A 172 -14.54 -10.87 10.28
CA GLU A 172 -15.73 -10.46 11.00
C GLU A 172 -16.96 -11.30 10.65
N LEU A 173 -16.98 -11.97 9.49
CA LEU A 173 -18.09 -12.77 8.94
C LEU A 173 -17.95 -14.28 9.16
#